data_AF-A0A7H4GKB3-F1
#
_entry.id   AF-A0A7H4GKB3-F1
#
_cell.length_a   1.000
_cell.length_b   1.000
_cell.length_c   1.000
_cell.angle_alpha   90.00
_cell.angle_beta   90.00
_cell.angle_gamma   90.00
#
_symmetry.space_group_name_H-M   'P 1'
#
loop_
_entity.id
_entity.type
_entity.pdbx_description
1 polymer ?
#
loop_
_entity_poly.entity_id
_entity_poly.type
_entity_poly.pdbx_seq_one_letter_code
_entity_poly.pdbx_strand_id
1 'polypeptide(L)'
;MRALNEPIARWANREDGCSGRFWEGRFKCQALLDDQAVLSCMAYVDLNPVRAGMCETLRDSAHTSVRHRLESAQSAIAKALGKGKQEEALKPVAGLDAGTLSDLTESSYIELVRWTGLQAHPKKRGKLSATEEIPPESLWNVAKHPGEWMRRVQGIESNYYRAIGSAESLILKAAKLGQRWMKGVSGEFALQKLREQPLPW
;
A
#
# COMPACT_ATOMS: atom_id res chain seq x y z
N MET A 1 -14.99 -13.21 2.84
CA MET A 1 -15.75 -11.99 2.49
C MET A 1 -17.26 -12.14 2.41
N ARG A 2 -17.85 -13.33 2.19
CA ARG A 2 -19.32 -13.47 2.05
C ARG A 2 -20.12 -12.79 3.17
N ALA A 3 -19.74 -13.00 4.43
CA ALA A 3 -20.42 -12.43 5.58
C ALA A 3 -20.41 -10.88 5.64
N LEU A 4 -19.45 -10.23 4.97
CA LEU A 4 -19.41 -8.77 4.83
C LEU A 4 -20.17 -8.30 3.58
N ASN A 5 -19.91 -8.96 2.45
CA ASN A 5 -20.39 -8.51 1.14
C ASN A 5 -21.89 -8.75 0.93
N GLU A 6 -22.43 -9.87 1.43
CA GLU A 6 -23.83 -10.24 1.20
C GLU A 6 -24.83 -9.28 1.89
N PRO A 7 -24.66 -8.91 3.17
CA PRO A 7 -25.54 -7.91 3.79
C PRO A 7 -25.53 -6.56 3.07
N ILE A 8 -24.34 -6.06 2.69
CA ILE A 8 -24.18 -4.78 1.98
C ILE A 8 -24.87 -4.84 0.60
N ALA A 9 -24.67 -5.92 -0.14
CA ALA A 9 -25.31 -6.12 -1.44
C ALA A 9 -26.85 -6.12 -1.34
N ARG A 10 -27.40 -6.74 -0.28
CA ARG A 10 -28.85 -6.76 -0.05
C ARG A 10 -29.41 -5.42 0.38
N TRP A 11 -28.64 -4.61 1.10
CA TRP A 11 -29.05 -3.25 1.46
C TRP A 11 -29.06 -2.35 0.23
N ALA A 12 -27.98 -2.34 -0.56
CA ALA A 12 -27.90 -1.52 -1.76
C ALA A 12 -28.96 -1.89 -2.81
N ASN A 13 -29.16 -3.17 -3.09
CA ASN A 13 -30.22 -3.60 -4.02
C ASN A 13 -31.62 -3.16 -3.56
N ARG A 14 -31.87 -3.16 -2.25
CA ARG A 14 -33.16 -2.76 -1.68
C ARG A 14 -33.36 -1.25 -1.75
N GLU A 15 -32.30 -0.48 -1.53
CA GLU A 15 -32.26 0.97 -1.68
C GLU A 15 -32.53 1.39 -3.14
N ASP A 16 -31.94 0.69 -4.11
CA ASP A 16 -32.10 0.95 -5.53
C ASP A 16 -33.35 0.28 -6.16
N GLY A 17 -34.14 -0.45 -5.36
CA GLY A 17 -35.32 -1.18 -5.85
C GLY A 17 -35.02 -2.26 -6.89
N CYS A 18 -33.79 -2.77 -6.92
CA CYS A 18 -33.33 -3.74 -7.91
C CYS A 18 -33.03 -5.12 -7.29
N SER A 19 -32.70 -6.09 -8.15
CA SER A 19 -32.29 -7.43 -7.73
C SER A 19 -31.13 -7.92 -8.60
N GLY A 20 -30.40 -8.92 -8.10
CA GLY A 20 -29.26 -9.51 -8.82
C GLY A 20 -27.93 -9.33 -8.09
N ARG A 21 -26.84 -9.48 -8.83
CA ARG A 21 -25.48 -9.42 -8.30
C ARG A 21 -25.02 -7.97 -8.17
N PHE A 22 -24.72 -7.56 -6.94
CA PHE A 22 -24.11 -6.26 -6.66
C PHE A 22 -22.57 -6.28 -6.83
N TRP A 23 -21.91 -7.35 -6.38
CA TRP A 23 -20.46 -7.50 -6.44
C TRP A 23 -20.00 -8.38 -7.61
N GLU A 24 -18.75 -8.19 -8.03
CA GLU A 24 -18.04 -9.17 -8.86
C GLU A 24 -17.91 -10.53 -8.16
N GLY A 25 -17.71 -11.61 -8.95
CA GLY A 25 -17.84 -12.97 -8.45
C GLY A 25 -16.89 -13.34 -7.30
N ARG A 26 -15.58 -13.18 -7.48
CA ARG A 26 -14.58 -13.57 -6.47
C ARG A 26 -13.76 -12.35 -6.06
N PHE A 27 -13.63 -12.14 -4.75
CA PHE A 27 -12.71 -11.15 -4.20
C PHE A 27 -11.26 -11.65 -4.33
N LYS A 28 -10.33 -10.72 -4.58
CA LYS A 28 -8.89 -11.00 -4.51
C LYS A 28 -8.42 -10.82 -3.06
N CYS A 29 -7.59 -11.74 -2.59
CA CYS A 29 -6.94 -11.66 -1.29
C CYS A 29 -5.45 -11.91 -1.47
N GLN A 30 -4.63 -10.93 -1.08
CA GLN A 30 -3.19 -10.98 -1.20
C GLN A 30 -2.57 -10.81 0.18
N ALA A 31 -1.73 -11.76 0.57
CA ALA A 31 -0.97 -11.67 1.82
C ALA A 31 0.16 -10.65 1.67
N LEU A 32 0.25 -9.69 2.59
CA LEU A 32 1.37 -8.76 2.68
C LEU A 32 2.41 -9.39 3.59
N LEU A 33 3.60 -9.70 3.05
CA LEU A 33 4.58 -10.56 3.72
C LEU A 33 5.69 -9.80 4.44
N ASP A 34 5.82 -8.50 4.22
CA ASP A 34 6.81 -7.63 4.84
C ASP A 34 6.31 -6.20 4.92
N ASP A 35 7.00 -5.35 5.70
CA ASP A 35 6.60 -3.97 5.94
C ASP A 35 6.54 -3.14 4.65
N GLN A 36 7.45 -3.39 3.72
CA GLN A 36 7.43 -2.74 2.41
C GLN A 36 6.17 -3.10 1.62
N ALA A 37 5.70 -4.35 1.69
CA ALA A 37 4.43 -4.76 1.11
C ALA A 37 3.25 -4.01 1.76
N VAL A 38 3.26 -3.84 3.09
CA VAL A 38 2.22 -3.09 3.79
C VAL A 38 2.23 -1.62 3.38
N LEU A 39 3.37 -0.94 3.48
CA LEU A 39 3.50 0.49 3.14
C LEU A 39 3.17 0.77 1.67
N SER A 40 3.62 -0.08 0.75
CA SER A 40 3.28 0.07 -0.68
C SER A 40 1.80 -0.14 -0.94
N CYS A 41 1.15 -1.09 -0.26
CA CYS A 41 -0.30 -1.27 -0.34
C CYS A 41 -1.08 -0.10 0.27
N MET A 42 -0.62 0.48 1.38
CA MET A 42 -1.22 1.68 1.95
C MET A 42 -1.16 2.84 0.95
N ALA A 43 0.03 3.12 0.40
CA ALA A 43 0.21 4.19 -0.60
C ALA A 43 -0.60 3.95 -1.87
N TYR A 44 -0.72 2.68 -2.31
CA TYR A 44 -1.58 2.30 -3.42
C TYR A 44 -3.04 2.64 -3.16
N VAL A 45 -3.59 2.26 -1.99
CA VAL A 45 -4.99 2.54 -1.63
C VAL A 45 -5.23 4.04 -1.53
N ASP A 46 -4.35 4.77 -0.85
CA ASP A 46 -4.47 6.22 -0.66
C ASP A 46 -4.40 7.01 -1.99
N LEU A 47 -3.73 6.46 -3.01
CA LEU A 47 -3.63 7.04 -4.36
C LEU A 47 -4.70 6.55 -5.34
N ASN A 48 -5.57 5.60 -4.97
CA ASN A 48 -6.56 5.05 -5.91
C ASN A 48 -7.51 6.11 -6.48
N PRO A 49 -8.08 7.04 -5.68
CA PRO A 49 -8.95 8.09 -6.23
C PRO A 49 -8.22 9.01 -7.22
N VAL A 50 -6.98 9.41 -6.90
CA VAL A 50 -6.13 10.20 -7.80
C VAL A 50 -5.86 9.43 -9.10
N ARG A 51 -5.44 8.16 -9.00
CA ARG A 51 -5.12 7.31 -10.15
C ARG A 51 -6.34 7.03 -11.03
N ALA A 52 -7.53 6.99 -10.44
CA ALA A 52 -8.81 6.88 -11.14
C ALA A 52 -9.24 8.19 -11.82
N GLY A 53 -8.59 9.31 -11.53
CA GLY A 53 -8.97 10.63 -12.02
C GLY A 53 -10.20 11.21 -11.30
N MET A 54 -10.50 10.73 -10.09
CA MET A 54 -11.62 11.22 -9.28
C MET A 54 -11.25 12.47 -8.49
N CYS A 55 -9.96 12.72 -8.28
CA CYS A 55 -9.46 13.91 -7.60
C CYS A 55 -8.05 14.31 -8.06
N GLU A 56 -7.69 15.58 -7.85
CA GLU A 56 -6.40 16.15 -8.25
C GLU A 56 -5.42 16.29 -7.08
N THR A 57 -5.93 16.24 -5.85
CA THR A 57 -5.12 16.37 -4.63
C THR A 57 -5.39 15.25 -3.63
N LEU A 58 -4.44 15.01 -2.73
CA LEU A 58 -4.61 14.05 -1.64
C LEU A 58 -5.68 14.48 -0.62
N ARG A 59 -5.99 15.78 -0.52
CA ARG A 59 -7.07 16.28 0.35
C ARG A 59 -8.45 15.94 -0.21
N ASP A 60 -8.58 15.95 -1.52
CA ASP A 60 -9.83 15.66 -2.23
C ASP A 60 -10.09 14.15 -2.37
N SER A 61 -9.11 13.32 -1.99
CA SER A 61 -9.20 11.85 -1.96
C SER A 61 -10.13 11.40 -0.83
N ALA A 62 -11.44 11.52 -1.06
CA ALA A 62 -12.48 11.18 -0.08
C ALA A 62 -12.38 9.72 0.38
N HIS A 63 -12.69 9.48 1.66
CA HIS A 63 -12.68 8.15 2.29
C HIS A 63 -11.32 7.43 2.28
N THR A 64 -10.21 8.16 2.18
CA THR A 64 -8.85 7.60 2.30
C THR A 64 -8.19 7.95 3.62
N SER A 65 -7.20 7.14 4.02
CA SER A 65 -6.49 7.35 5.28
C SER A 65 -5.51 8.52 5.16
N VAL A 66 -4.92 8.76 3.98
CA VAL A 66 -4.06 9.94 3.74
C VAL A 66 -4.80 11.25 3.96
N ARG A 67 -6.07 11.35 3.56
CA ARG A 67 -6.90 12.53 3.83
C ARG A 67 -7.08 12.73 5.34
N HIS A 68 -7.46 11.68 6.07
CA HIS A 68 -7.63 11.74 7.52
C HIS A 68 -6.32 12.16 8.24
N ARG A 69 -5.17 11.67 7.78
CA ARG A 69 -3.85 12.09 8.30
C ARG A 69 -3.57 13.56 8.01
N LEU A 70 -3.87 14.06 6.81
CA LEU A 70 -3.72 15.47 6.46
C LEU A 70 -4.61 16.41 7.30
N GLU A 71 -5.83 15.99 7.62
CA GLU A 71 -6.76 16.73 8.49
C GLU A 71 -6.29 16.71 9.95
N SER A 72 -5.78 15.57 10.42
CA SER A 72 -5.20 15.41 11.76
C SER A 72 -3.96 16.27 11.94
N ALA A 73 -3.05 16.26 10.97
CA ALA A 73 -1.83 17.08 10.97
C ALA A 73 -2.14 18.58 10.98
N GLN A 74 -3.13 19.04 10.21
CA GLN A 74 -3.57 20.45 10.24
C GLN A 74 -4.15 20.84 11.60
N SER A 75 -4.97 19.97 12.19
CA SER A 75 -5.54 20.19 13.52
C SER A 75 -4.46 20.22 14.61
N ALA A 76 -3.42 19.39 14.48
CA ALA A 76 -2.25 19.39 15.36
C ALA A 76 -1.43 20.67 15.20
N ILE A 77 -1.19 21.16 13.98
CA ILE A 77 -0.49 22.43 13.71
C ILE A 77 -1.27 23.60 14.34
N ALA A 78 -2.59 23.65 14.16
CA ALA A 78 -3.43 24.69 14.76
C ALA A 78 -3.35 24.71 16.30
N LYS A 79 -3.25 23.53 16.94
CA LYS A 79 -3.01 23.41 18.39
C LYS A 79 -1.57 23.75 18.79
N ALA A 80 -0.60 23.37 17.95
CA ALA A 80 0.83 23.53 18.23
C ALA A 80 1.35 24.96 18.02
N LEU A 81 0.63 25.80 17.25
CA LEU A 81 0.83 27.25 17.27
C LEU A 81 0.60 27.87 18.68
N GLY A 82 0.15 27.08 19.67
CA GLY A 82 0.22 27.38 21.10
C GLY A 82 1.16 26.51 21.96
N LYS A 83 1.73 25.39 21.46
CA LYS A 83 2.71 24.51 22.16
C LYS A 83 3.58 23.72 21.17
N GLY A 84 4.88 23.61 21.43
CA GLY A 84 5.87 23.02 20.51
C GLY A 84 5.47 21.74 19.76
N LYS A 85 5.89 21.66 18.49
CA LYS A 85 5.58 20.61 17.51
C LYS A 85 6.27 19.29 17.91
N GLN A 86 5.51 18.26 18.28
CA GLN A 86 6.01 16.88 18.28
C GLN A 86 5.48 16.18 17.02
N GLU A 87 6.36 15.55 16.25
CA GLU A 87 5.95 14.71 15.13
C GLU A 87 5.36 13.40 15.67
N GLU A 88 4.14 13.09 15.28
CA GLU A 88 3.48 11.85 15.65
C GLU A 88 4.02 10.70 14.79
N ALA A 89 4.42 9.60 15.45
CA ALA A 89 4.78 8.36 14.78
C ALA A 89 3.60 7.86 13.93
N LEU A 90 3.91 7.18 12.82
CA LEU A 90 2.86 6.58 11.99
C LEU A 90 2.07 5.56 12.83
N LYS A 91 0.76 5.76 12.90
CA LYS A 91 -0.12 4.89 13.69
C LYS A 91 0.05 3.43 13.28
N PRO A 92 0.12 2.47 14.23
CA PRO A 92 0.32 1.08 13.92
C PRO A 92 -0.73 0.55 12.94
N VAL A 93 -0.26 -0.18 11.92
CA VAL A 93 -1.10 -0.92 10.99
C VAL A 93 -0.84 -2.40 11.21
N ALA A 94 -1.89 -3.22 11.22
CA ALA A 94 -1.75 -4.66 11.39
C ALA A 94 -0.80 -5.24 10.33
N GLY A 95 0.26 -5.91 10.80
CA GLY A 95 1.30 -6.49 9.94
C GLY A 95 2.50 -5.58 9.67
N LEU A 96 2.58 -4.40 10.30
CA LEU A 96 3.83 -3.63 10.39
C LEU A 96 4.56 -3.97 11.69
N ASP A 97 5.84 -4.29 11.59
CA ASP A 97 6.70 -4.46 12.76
C ASP A 97 6.97 -3.11 13.44
N ALA A 98 6.92 -3.10 14.78
CA ALA A 98 7.15 -1.90 15.58
C ALA A 98 8.52 -1.26 15.33
N GLY A 99 9.53 -2.08 14.98
CA GLY A 99 10.87 -1.61 14.60
C GLY A 99 10.86 -0.78 13.32
N THR A 100 10.22 -1.26 12.26
CA THR A 100 10.14 -0.56 10.96
C THR A 100 9.29 0.71 11.02
N LEU A 101 8.33 0.77 11.95
CA LEU A 101 7.53 1.97 12.22
C LEU A 101 8.26 3.02 13.06
N SER A 102 9.36 2.67 13.73
CA SER A 102 10.02 3.57 14.68
C SER A 102 10.61 4.81 13.98
N ASP A 103 10.97 4.68 12.70
CA ASP A 103 11.61 5.74 11.91
C ASP A 103 10.64 6.46 10.95
N LEU A 104 9.36 6.06 10.92
CA LEU A 104 8.37 6.62 9.99
C LEU A 104 7.30 7.43 10.74
N THR A 105 7.30 8.74 10.52
CA THR A 105 6.29 9.66 11.06
C THR A 105 5.09 9.76 10.11
N GLU A 106 3.96 10.30 10.59
CA GLU A 106 2.82 10.56 9.70
C GLU A 106 3.21 11.54 8.57
N SER A 107 4.04 12.55 8.87
CA SER A 107 4.53 13.53 7.89
C SER A 107 5.36 12.86 6.80
N SER A 108 6.34 12.03 7.18
CA SER A 108 7.23 11.39 6.21
C SER A 108 6.51 10.34 5.35
N TYR A 109 5.45 9.71 5.88
CA TYR A 109 4.54 8.88 5.10
C TYR A 109 3.71 9.71 4.11
N ILE A 110 3.15 10.86 4.51
CA ILE A 110 2.39 11.75 3.61
C ILE A 110 3.27 12.24 2.47
N GLU A 111 4.51 12.62 2.74
CA GLU A 111 5.50 13.01 1.71
C GLU A 111 5.78 11.87 0.74
N LEU A 112 5.98 10.65 1.25
CA LEU A 112 6.15 9.46 0.43
C LEU A 112 4.93 9.21 -0.47
N VAL A 113 3.70 9.33 0.04
CA VAL A 113 2.48 9.18 -0.76
C VAL A 113 2.37 10.28 -1.81
N ARG A 114 2.65 11.53 -1.43
CA ARG A 114 2.66 12.68 -2.35
C ARG A 114 3.64 12.46 -3.49
N TRP A 115 4.90 12.17 -3.18
CA TRP A 115 5.92 11.92 -4.21
C TRP A 115 5.52 10.75 -5.12
N THR A 116 5.00 9.66 -4.55
CA THR A 116 4.50 8.49 -5.32
C THR A 116 3.34 8.86 -6.25
N GLY A 117 2.47 9.78 -5.82
CA GLY A 117 1.34 10.28 -6.60
C GLY A 117 1.73 11.19 -7.76
N LEU A 118 2.88 11.86 -7.67
CA LEU A 118 3.45 12.68 -8.74
C LEU A 118 4.01 11.82 -9.89
N GLN A 119 4.49 10.62 -9.55
CA GLN A 119 5.03 9.68 -10.53
C GLN A 119 3.92 9.13 -11.44
N ALA A 120 4.14 9.21 -12.75
CA ALA A 120 3.22 8.68 -13.74
C ALA A 120 3.06 7.15 -13.58
N HIS A 121 1.83 6.65 -13.72
CA HIS A 121 1.55 5.22 -13.74
C HIS A 121 1.12 4.79 -15.15
N PRO A 122 1.82 3.84 -15.80
CA PRO A 122 1.61 3.52 -17.22
C PRO A 122 0.17 3.15 -17.61
N LYS A 123 -0.59 2.56 -16.67
CA LYS A 123 -1.96 2.06 -16.90
C LYS A 123 -3.08 2.89 -16.25
N LYS A 124 -2.77 4.04 -15.65
CA LYS A 124 -3.76 4.83 -14.89
C LYS A 124 -3.85 6.24 -15.48
N ARG A 125 -5.02 6.86 -15.36
CA ARG A 125 -5.35 8.10 -16.08
C ARG A 125 -4.96 9.36 -15.30
N GLY A 126 -5.03 9.31 -13.97
CA GLY A 126 -4.70 10.44 -13.12
C GLY A 126 -3.34 10.31 -12.43
N LYS A 127 -2.78 11.48 -12.10
CA LYS A 127 -1.59 11.69 -11.27
C LYS A 127 -1.74 13.02 -10.53
N LEU A 128 -0.99 13.21 -9.45
CA LEU A 128 -0.86 14.52 -8.84
C LEU A 128 -0.09 15.46 -9.78
N SER A 129 -0.41 16.74 -9.74
CA SER A 129 0.31 17.79 -10.46
C SER A 129 1.06 18.68 -9.47
N ALA A 130 2.39 18.57 -9.43
CA ALA A 130 3.28 19.48 -8.71
C ALA A 130 4.67 19.48 -9.37
N THR A 131 5.49 20.44 -8.98
CA THR A 131 6.88 20.64 -9.43
C THR A 131 7.92 19.85 -8.65
N GLU A 132 7.53 19.13 -7.59
CA GLU A 132 8.46 18.35 -6.77
C GLU A 132 8.85 17.03 -7.47
N GLU A 133 10.11 16.91 -7.88
CA GLU A 133 10.64 15.69 -8.50
C GLU A 133 11.54 14.87 -7.56
N ILE A 134 12.02 15.48 -6.48
CA ILE A 134 13.01 14.88 -5.58
C ILE A 134 12.34 13.83 -4.68
N PRO A 135 12.85 12.58 -4.66
CA PRO A 135 12.36 11.55 -3.75
C PRO A 135 12.58 11.92 -2.28
N PRO A 136 11.58 11.76 -1.39
CA PRO A 136 11.75 12.02 0.03
C PRO A 136 12.75 11.05 0.67
N GLU A 137 13.47 11.52 1.70
CA GLU A 137 14.51 10.74 2.39
C GLU A 137 13.96 9.45 3.01
N SER A 138 12.72 9.48 3.49
CA SER A 138 12.02 8.32 4.05
C SER A 138 11.96 7.11 3.11
N LEU A 139 12.04 7.30 1.79
CA LEU A 139 12.11 6.20 0.82
C LEU A 139 13.37 5.35 0.95
N TRP A 140 14.49 5.93 1.36
CA TRP A 140 15.73 5.18 1.55
C TRP A 140 15.59 4.21 2.74
N ASN A 141 14.92 4.66 3.79
CA ASN A 141 14.65 3.83 4.98
C ASN A 141 13.58 2.78 4.68
N VAL A 142 12.53 3.15 3.95
CA VAL A 142 11.42 2.24 3.64
C VAL A 142 11.79 1.23 2.54
N ALA A 143 12.34 1.67 1.41
CA ALA A 143 12.43 0.88 0.19
C ALA A 143 13.86 0.69 -0.33
N LYS A 144 14.88 1.19 0.37
CA LYS A 144 16.29 1.22 -0.04
C LYS A 144 16.60 2.02 -1.33
N HIS A 145 15.63 2.20 -2.23
CA HIS A 145 15.79 2.96 -3.47
C HIS A 145 14.43 3.40 -4.07
N PRO A 146 14.28 4.63 -4.59
CA PRO A 146 13.03 5.13 -5.18
C PRO A 146 12.51 4.30 -6.36
N GLY A 147 13.40 3.77 -7.20
CA GLY A 147 13.03 2.91 -8.33
C GLY A 147 12.42 1.56 -7.90
N GLU A 148 12.92 0.96 -6.83
CA GLU A 148 12.39 -0.30 -6.30
C GLU A 148 11.02 -0.07 -5.66
N TRP A 149 10.87 1.04 -4.93
CA TRP A 149 9.58 1.49 -4.42
C TRP A 149 8.54 1.63 -5.54
N MET A 150 8.87 2.36 -6.61
CA MET A 150 7.95 2.59 -7.71
C MET A 150 7.56 1.29 -8.42
N ARG A 151 8.53 0.40 -8.68
CA ARG A 151 8.22 -0.92 -9.28
C ARG A 151 7.27 -1.72 -8.41
N ARG A 152 7.43 -1.66 -7.09
CA ARG A 152 6.57 -2.36 -6.12
C ARG A 152 5.16 -1.77 -6.11
N VAL A 153 5.00 -0.46 -5.89
CA VAL A 153 3.69 0.19 -5.82
C VAL A 153 2.91 0.06 -7.13
N GLN A 154 3.55 0.27 -8.27
CA GLN A 154 2.90 0.11 -9.58
C GLN A 154 2.59 -1.36 -9.90
N GLY A 155 3.36 -2.29 -9.32
CA GLY A 155 3.24 -3.72 -9.53
C GLY A 155 2.18 -4.44 -8.70
N ILE A 156 1.55 -3.78 -7.71
CA ILE A 156 0.61 -4.43 -6.76
C ILE A 156 -0.46 -5.28 -7.47
N GLU A 157 -1.09 -4.75 -8.51
CA GLU A 157 -2.16 -5.46 -9.22
C GLU A 157 -1.67 -6.45 -10.30
N SER A 158 -0.43 -6.30 -10.79
CA SER A 158 0.06 -7.04 -11.97
C SER A 158 1.18 -8.03 -11.70
N ASN A 159 2.11 -7.68 -10.82
CA ASN A 159 3.33 -8.45 -10.56
C ASN A 159 3.10 -9.54 -9.52
N TYR A 160 2.05 -9.39 -8.71
CA TYR A 160 1.69 -10.31 -7.63
C TYR A 160 0.39 -11.06 -7.94
N TYR A 161 0.11 -12.12 -7.18
CA TYR A 161 -1.15 -12.85 -7.29
C TYR A 161 -1.76 -13.21 -5.93
N ARG A 162 -1.06 -14.02 -5.11
CA ARG A 162 -1.54 -14.46 -3.78
C ARG A 162 -0.83 -13.77 -2.61
N ALA A 163 0.35 -13.21 -2.86
CA ALA A 163 1.16 -12.56 -1.84
C ALA A 163 2.01 -11.47 -2.47
N ILE A 164 2.32 -10.45 -1.69
CA ILE A 164 3.17 -9.30 -2.02
C ILE A 164 4.29 -9.27 -0.98
N GLY A 165 5.53 -9.13 -1.45
CA GLY A 165 6.71 -9.05 -0.60
C GLY A 165 7.99 -9.05 -1.42
N SER A 166 9.12 -9.01 -0.71
CA SER A 166 10.46 -9.26 -1.23
C SER A 166 10.56 -10.65 -1.84
N ALA A 167 11.61 -10.87 -2.63
CA ALA A 167 11.84 -12.18 -3.23
C ALA A 167 12.04 -13.24 -2.15
N GLU A 168 12.78 -12.89 -1.10
CA GLU A 168 13.05 -13.72 0.08
C GLU A 168 11.74 -14.11 0.78
N SER A 169 10.88 -13.13 1.09
CA SER A 169 9.58 -13.38 1.73
C SER A 169 8.68 -14.28 0.89
N LEU A 170 8.68 -14.09 -0.44
CA LEU A 170 7.92 -14.93 -1.36
C LEU A 170 8.47 -16.37 -1.42
N ILE A 171 9.79 -16.55 -1.45
CA ILE A 171 10.43 -17.87 -1.42
C ILE A 171 10.10 -18.61 -0.11
N LEU A 172 10.24 -17.94 1.03
CA LEU A 172 9.90 -18.46 2.36
C LEU A 172 8.43 -18.90 2.43
N LYS A 173 7.53 -18.04 1.97
CA LYS A 173 6.10 -18.35 1.96
C LYS A 173 5.77 -19.49 1.00
N ALA A 174 6.48 -19.63 -0.12
CA ALA A 174 6.26 -20.72 -1.08
C ALA A 174 6.67 -22.05 -0.45
N ALA A 175 7.85 -22.10 0.17
CA ALA A 175 8.34 -23.26 0.90
C ALA A 175 7.37 -23.69 2.02
N LYS A 176 6.86 -22.73 2.81
CA LYS A 176 5.85 -23.00 3.86
C LYS A 176 4.54 -23.58 3.32
N LEU A 177 4.21 -23.32 2.05
CA LEU A 177 3.04 -23.88 1.37
C LEU A 177 3.33 -25.18 0.61
N GLY A 178 4.57 -25.72 0.68
CA GLY A 178 5.00 -26.87 -0.11
C GLY A 178 5.13 -26.57 -1.60
N GLN A 179 5.28 -25.30 -1.98
CA GLN A 179 5.38 -24.84 -3.37
C GLN A 179 6.82 -24.49 -3.73
N ARG A 180 7.19 -24.69 -5.01
CA ARG A 180 8.54 -24.37 -5.51
C ARG A 180 8.76 -22.88 -5.80
N TRP A 181 7.69 -22.14 -6.05
CA TRP A 181 7.74 -20.73 -6.44
C TRP A 181 6.41 -20.03 -6.15
N MET A 182 6.43 -18.69 -6.18
CA MET A 182 5.24 -17.86 -6.22
C MET A 182 5.44 -16.68 -7.18
N LYS A 183 4.34 -16.21 -7.77
CA LYS A 183 4.37 -15.07 -8.70
C LYS A 183 4.99 -13.83 -8.01
N GLY A 184 5.92 -13.20 -8.71
CA GLY A 184 6.79 -12.15 -8.17
C GLY A 184 8.26 -12.60 -8.08
N VAL A 185 8.51 -13.92 -8.13
CA VAL A 185 9.85 -14.52 -8.21
C VAL A 185 9.84 -15.65 -9.24
N SER A 186 10.85 -15.71 -10.12
CA SER A 186 10.96 -16.85 -11.06
C SER A 186 11.35 -18.12 -10.29
N GLY A 187 10.87 -19.29 -10.74
CA GLY A 187 11.15 -20.55 -10.04
C GLY A 187 12.63 -20.94 -10.03
N GLU A 188 13.37 -20.60 -11.09
CA GLU A 188 14.81 -20.85 -11.18
C GLU A 188 15.59 -20.00 -10.17
N PHE A 189 15.29 -18.70 -10.08
CA PHE A 189 15.90 -17.80 -9.10
C PHE A 189 15.59 -18.24 -7.66
N ALA A 190 14.34 -18.65 -7.39
CA ALA A 190 13.93 -19.17 -6.09
C ALA A 190 14.74 -20.42 -5.69
N LEU A 191 14.91 -21.37 -6.61
CA LEU A 191 15.69 -22.58 -6.37
C LEU A 191 17.18 -22.29 -6.18
N GLN A 192 17.75 -21.36 -6.95
CA GLN A 192 19.14 -20.92 -6.77
C GLN A 192 19.33 -20.33 -5.37
N LYS A 193 18.45 -19.41 -4.95
CA LYS A 193 18.52 -18.78 -3.63
C LYS A 193 18.38 -19.77 -2.48
N LEU A 194 17.47 -20.74 -2.59
CA LEU A 194 17.32 -21.80 -1.58
C LEU A 194 18.54 -22.72 -1.47
N ARG A 195 19.33 -22.88 -2.56
CA ARG A 195 20.60 -23.63 -2.52
C ARG A 195 21.72 -22.83 -1.86
N GLU A 196 21.75 -21.51 -2.09
CA GLU A 196 22.73 -20.59 -1.50
C GLU A 196 22.50 -20.39 0.00
N GLN A 197 21.23 -20.35 0.43
CA GLN A 197 20.82 -20.14 1.82
C GLN A 197 19.67 -21.11 2.17
N PRO A 198 19.98 -22.33 2.66
CA PRO A 198 18.95 -23.26 3.09
C PRO A 198 18.18 -22.71 4.29
N LEU A 199 16.86 -22.81 4.24
CA LEU A 199 15.99 -22.30 5.30
C LEU A 199 16.23 -23.06 6.62
N PRO A 200 16.31 -22.37 7.77
CA PRO A 200 16.32 -23.04 9.06
C PRO A 200 14.97 -23.75 9.22
N TRP A 201 15.02 -25.08 9.30
CA TRP A 201 13.85 -25.91 9.58
C TRP A 201 13.44 -25.79 11.05
#